data_AF-E2A5P5-F1
#
_entry.id   AF-E2A5P5-F1
#
_cell.length_a   1.000
_cell.length_b   1.000
_cell.length_c   1.000
_cell.angle_alpha   90.00
_cell.angle_beta   90.00
_cell.angle_gamma   90.00
#
_symmetry.space_group_name_H-M   'P 1'
#
loop_
_entity.id
_entity.type
_entity.pdbx_description
1 polymer ?
#
loop_
_entity_poly.entity_id
_entity_poly.type
_entity_poly.pdbx_seq_one_letter_code
_entity_poly.pdbx_strand_id
1 'polypeptide(L)'
;MFQKFQPQLFDVNKKPGQPKRRKKITLVFDEEKRREFLGGFRKRKLERKRKAQEQLQKQLKEERKKIKQEARERYKKFVAHRNVPELEELLSKQEYDLEGHTVSILELNVTDLAGDRWIGENKIAEKKEEEQDDQSEHSNNDNNEIVGMSLKEKQKNLTQQKPKSDDQQIKSSKEIKREIKKATLKQIKKSKAFQQKQRLEQQKNKKQSRQKLHNAQKVMHKHGKHIKKKTKH
;
A
#
# COMPACT_ATOMS: atom_id res chain seq x y z
N MET A 1 -26.08 -24.39 33.06
CA MET A 1 -27.25 -25.24 32.72
C MET A 1 -27.55 -25.08 31.24
N PHE A 2 -27.34 -26.12 30.43
CA PHE A 2 -27.53 -26.05 28.98
C PHE A 2 -29.01 -26.26 28.63
N GLN A 3 -29.60 -25.27 27.97
CA GLN A 3 -30.99 -25.30 27.52
C GLN A 3 -31.10 -26.25 26.32
N LYS A 4 -31.68 -27.44 26.53
CA LYS A 4 -31.88 -28.44 25.48
C LYS A 4 -32.82 -27.88 24.41
N PHE A 5 -32.30 -27.74 23.18
CA PHE A 5 -33.12 -27.45 22.01
C PHE A 5 -33.99 -28.66 21.70
N GLN A 6 -35.31 -28.53 21.83
CA GLN A 6 -36.23 -29.56 21.36
C GLN A 6 -36.47 -29.39 19.85
N PRO A 7 -36.43 -30.47 19.06
CA PRO A 7 -36.72 -30.41 17.64
C PRO A 7 -38.20 -30.07 17.43
N GLN A 8 -38.47 -29.14 16.51
CA GLN A 8 -39.84 -28.82 16.10
C GLN A 8 -40.43 -30.02 15.35
N LEU A 9 -41.53 -30.57 15.89
CA LEU A 9 -42.30 -31.61 15.20
C LEU A 9 -42.89 -31.04 13.91
N PHE A 10 -42.60 -31.69 12.78
CA PHE A 10 -43.22 -31.38 11.51
C PHE A 10 -44.62 -32.00 11.44
N ASP A 11 -45.62 -31.20 11.07
CA ASP A 11 -47.00 -31.68 10.87
C ASP A 11 -47.07 -32.73 9.74
N VAL A 12 -47.12 -34.01 10.13
CA VAL A 12 -47.22 -35.17 9.23
C VAL A 12 -48.57 -35.26 8.50
N ASN A 13 -49.58 -34.50 8.92
CA ASN A 13 -50.92 -34.47 8.30
C ASN A 13 -51.07 -33.44 7.17
N LYS A 14 -49.97 -32.90 6.64
CA LYS A 14 -50.02 -31.88 5.60
C LYS A 14 -50.09 -32.53 4.22
N LYS A 15 -51.29 -32.52 3.60
CA LYS A 15 -51.52 -33.03 2.24
C LYS A 15 -50.58 -32.32 1.24
N PRO A 16 -49.66 -33.03 0.57
CA PRO A 16 -48.80 -32.44 -0.46
C PRO A 16 -49.67 -32.04 -1.67
N GLY A 17 -49.49 -30.81 -2.17
CA GLY A 17 -50.17 -30.32 -3.38
C GLY A 17 -51.27 -29.28 -3.17
N GLN A 18 -51.69 -28.98 -1.94
CA GLN A 18 -52.59 -27.85 -1.71
C GLN A 18 -51.81 -26.54 -1.56
N PRO A 19 -52.00 -25.53 -2.45
CA PRO A 19 -51.37 -24.23 -2.28
C PRO A 19 -51.86 -23.61 -0.96
N LYS A 20 -50.92 -23.25 -0.08
CA LYS A 20 -51.25 -22.53 1.16
C LYS A 20 -52.12 -21.32 0.80
N ARG A 21 -53.37 -21.27 1.29
CA ARG A 21 -54.24 -20.10 1.13
C ARG A 21 -53.49 -18.89 1.69
N ARG A 22 -53.11 -17.95 0.82
CA ARG A 22 -52.38 -16.74 1.24
C ARG A 22 -53.31 -15.96 2.16
N LYS A 23 -52.90 -15.78 3.42
CA LYS A 23 -53.64 -14.95 4.38
C LYS A 23 -53.73 -13.53 3.81
N LYS A 24 -54.91 -12.91 3.90
CA LYS A 24 -55.09 -11.51 3.51
C LYS A 24 -54.17 -10.64 4.38
N ILE A 25 -53.36 -9.79 3.76
CA ILE A 25 -52.50 -8.83 4.46
C ILE A 25 -53.28 -7.54 4.60
N THR A 26 -53.69 -7.20 5.82
CA THR A 26 -54.32 -5.92 6.11
C THR A 26 -53.22 -4.88 6.26
N LEU A 27 -53.12 -3.96 5.30
CA LEU A 27 -52.22 -2.80 5.40
C LEU A 27 -52.92 -1.74 6.26
N VAL A 28 -52.59 -1.72 7.55
CA VAL A 28 -53.00 -0.65 8.47
C VAL A 28 -51.87 0.36 8.58
N PHE A 29 -52.24 1.63 8.59
CA PHE A 29 -51.29 2.72 8.60
C PHE A 29 -50.91 3.07 10.04
N ASP A 30 -49.71 2.70 10.46
CA ASP A 30 -49.19 3.05 11.78
C ASP A 30 -48.78 4.53 11.79
N GLU A 31 -49.57 5.37 12.47
CA GLU A 31 -49.30 6.82 12.56
C GLU A 31 -47.93 7.13 13.18
N GLU A 32 -47.47 6.31 14.13
CA GLU A 32 -46.15 6.46 14.75
C GLU A 32 -45.03 6.25 13.76
N LYS A 33 -45.07 5.15 12.98
CA LYS A 33 -44.10 4.89 11.90
C LYS A 33 -44.15 5.98 10.84
N ARG A 34 -45.33 6.56 10.56
CA ARG A 34 -45.47 7.72 9.67
C ARG A 34 -44.77 8.95 10.24
N ARG A 35 -44.98 9.28 11.52
CA ARG A 35 -44.32 10.41 12.19
C ARG A 35 -42.81 10.23 12.21
N GLU A 36 -42.32 9.02 12.48
CA GLU A 36 -40.90 8.68 12.38
C GLU A 36 -40.36 8.77 10.95
N PHE A 37 -41.13 8.32 9.96
CA PHE A 37 -40.74 8.40 8.57
C PHE A 37 -40.67 9.85 8.08
N LEU A 38 -41.62 10.71 8.46
CA LEU A 38 -41.68 12.12 8.06
C LEU A 38 -40.71 12.99 8.88
N GLY A 39 -40.53 12.75 10.17
CA GLY A 39 -39.59 13.51 11.02
C GLY A 39 -38.16 12.97 11.01
N GLY A 40 -37.97 11.71 10.62
CA GLY A 40 -36.71 10.97 10.75
C GLY A 40 -35.66 11.25 9.68
N PHE A 41 -35.83 12.25 8.81
CA PHE A 41 -34.85 12.56 7.76
C PHE A 41 -33.45 12.82 8.30
N ARG A 42 -33.32 13.54 9.42
CA ARG A 42 -32.04 13.76 10.08
C ARG A 42 -31.43 12.46 10.59
N LYS A 43 -32.23 11.59 11.22
CA LYS A 43 -31.81 10.26 11.70
C LYS A 43 -31.26 9.43 10.53
N ARG A 44 -32.04 9.27 9.45
CA ARG A 44 -31.61 8.55 8.23
C ARG A 44 -30.38 9.15 7.57
N LYS A 45 -30.24 10.48 7.58
CA LYS A 45 -29.04 11.15 7.03
C LYS A 45 -27.80 10.83 7.87
N LEU A 46 -27.93 10.81 9.20
CA LEU A 46 -26.85 10.43 10.10
C LEU A 46 -26.51 8.94 9.97
N GLU A 47 -27.52 8.06 9.90
CA GLU A 47 -27.33 6.63 9.67
C GLU A 47 -26.59 6.36 8.36
N ARG A 48 -27.00 6.97 7.25
CA ARG A 48 -26.30 6.84 5.97
C ARG A 48 -24.84 7.28 6.07
N LYS A 49 -24.57 8.40 6.75
CA LYS A 49 -23.20 8.87 7.01
C LYS A 49 -22.40 7.87 7.85
N ARG A 50 -23.00 7.34 8.92
CA ARG A 50 -22.38 6.37 9.82
C ARG A 50 -22.09 5.06 9.07
N LYS A 51 -23.05 4.53 8.32
CA LYS A 51 -22.89 3.34 7.47
C LYS A 51 -21.74 3.51 6.47
N ALA A 52 -21.66 4.66 5.80
CA ALA A 52 -20.55 4.94 4.88
C ALA A 52 -19.18 4.99 5.59
N GLN A 53 -19.12 5.55 6.80
CA GLN A 53 -17.90 5.57 7.61
C GLN A 53 -17.49 4.16 8.08
N GLU A 54 -18.45 3.37 8.55
CA GLU A 54 -18.22 1.99 8.99
C GLU A 54 -17.76 1.10 7.83
N GLN A 55 -18.37 1.24 6.65
CA GLN A 55 -17.94 0.55 5.43
C GLN A 55 -16.49 0.90 5.06
N LEU A 56 -16.13 2.19 5.08
CA LEU A 56 -14.76 2.63 4.81
C LEU A 56 -13.77 2.07 5.85
N GLN A 57 -14.15 2.05 7.13
CA GLN A 57 -13.31 1.46 8.18
C GLN A 57 -13.15 -0.06 8.01
N LYS A 58 -14.20 -0.77 7.63
CA LYS A 58 -14.15 -2.21 7.35
C LYS A 58 -13.20 -2.51 6.20
N GLN A 59 -13.31 -1.77 5.09
CA GLN A 59 -12.40 -1.86 3.95
C GLN A 59 -10.93 -1.59 4.37
N LEU A 60 -10.69 -0.54 5.18
CA LEU A 60 -9.34 -0.27 5.68
C LEU A 60 -8.78 -1.40 6.56
N LYS A 61 -9.61 -2.06 7.37
CA LYS A 61 -9.20 -3.22 8.19
C LYS A 61 -8.86 -4.42 7.31
N GLU A 62 -9.69 -4.71 6.31
CA GLU A 62 -9.48 -5.81 5.36
C GLU A 62 -8.21 -5.60 4.54
N GLU A 63 -8.01 -4.41 3.98
CA GLU A 63 -6.79 -4.04 3.24
C GLU A 63 -5.54 -4.17 4.11
N ARG A 64 -5.58 -3.70 5.37
CA ARG A 64 -4.45 -3.84 6.30
C ARG A 64 -4.16 -5.31 6.61
N LYS A 65 -5.20 -6.14 6.78
CA LYS A 65 -5.03 -7.59 7.00
C LYS A 65 -4.37 -8.25 5.79
N LYS A 66 -4.87 -7.94 4.59
CA LYS A 66 -4.35 -8.47 3.32
C LYS A 66 -2.88 -8.10 3.10
N ILE A 67 -2.54 -6.81 3.23
CA ILE A 67 -1.16 -6.35 3.05
C ILE A 67 -0.22 -6.95 4.10
N LYS A 68 -0.69 -7.14 5.35
CA LYS A 68 0.11 -7.77 6.40
C LYS A 68 0.36 -9.26 6.10
N GLN A 69 -0.64 -9.97 5.58
CA GLN A 69 -0.49 -11.36 5.15
C GLN A 69 0.49 -11.47 3.98
N GLU A 70 0.31 -10.64 2.95
CA GLU A 70 1.21 -10.59 1.80
C GLU A 70 2.65 -10.26 2.21
N ALA A 71 2.84 -9.33 3.16
CA ALA A 71 4.17 -9.01 3.71
C ALA A 71 4.84 -10.20 4.39
N ARG A 72 4.06 -10.98 5.15
CA ARG A 72 4.54 -12.19 5.84
C ARG A 72 4.90 -13.28 4.84
N GLU A 73 4.07 -13.49 3.83
CA GLU A 73 4.32 -14.44 2.75
C GLU A 73 5.56 -14.06 1.94
N ARG A 74 5.70 -12.78 1.56
CA ARG A 74 6.91 -12.27 0.92
C ARG A 74 8.14 -12.52 1.78
N TYR A 75 8.07 -12.25 3.08
CA TYR A 75 9.18 -12.53 3.99
C TYR A 75 9.50 -14.03 4.06
N LYS A 76 8.49 -14.89 4.19
CA LYS A 76 8.66 -16.35 4.19
C LYS A 76 9.32 -16.84 2.91
N LYS A 77 8.90 -16.32 1.74
CA LYS A 77 9.53 -16.60 0.45
C LYS A 77 10.99 -16.15 0.44
N PHE A 78 11.29 -14.90 0.80
CA PHE A 78 12.68 -14.43 0.86
C PHE A 78 13.56 -15.25 1.80
N VAL A 79 13.03 -15.74 2.92
CA VAL A 79 13.79 -16.58 3.85
C VAL A 79 13.95 -18.00 3.30
N ALA A 80 12.93 -18.57 2.65
CA ALA A 80 12.99 -19.91 2.08
C ALA A 80 13.92 -20.02 0.86
N HIS A 81 14.05 -18.96 0.05
CA HIS A 81 14.94 -18.92 -1.11
C HIS A 81 16.37 -18.48 -0.75
N ARG A 82 16.72 -18.39 0.54
CA ARG A 82 18.11 -18.21 0.93
C ARG A 82 18.77 -19.57 0.94
N ASN A 83 19.72 -19.77 0.02
CA ASN A 83 20.63 -20.89 0.07
C ASN A 83 21.40 -20.80 1.39
N VAL A 84 21.26 -21.81 2.23
CA VAL A 84 22.09 -21.97 3.42
C VAL A 84 23.33 -22.69 2.95
N PRO A 85 24.53 -22.08 2.98
CA PRO A 85 25.73 -22.67 2.39
C PRO A 85 26.01 -24.09 2.89
N GLU A 86 25.75 -24.32 4.18
CA GLU A 86 25.92 -25.62 4.84
C GLU A 86 24.97 -26.71 4.30
N LEU A 87 23.74 -26.35 3.90
CA LEU A 87 22.79 -27.29 3.30
C LEU A 87 23.07 -27.52 1.81
N GLU A 88 23.55 -26.50 1.11
CA GLU A 88 23.96 -26.58 -0.29
C GLU A 88 25.18 -27.49 -0.44
N GLU A 89 26.14 -27.42 0.49
CA GLU A 89 27.30 -28.31 0.54
C GLU A 89 26.93 -29.76 0.89
N LEU A 90 25.88 -29.98 1.68
CA LEU A 90 25.39 -31.34 1.98
C LEU A 90 24.57 -31.92 0.82
N LEU A 91 23.82 -31.09 0.10
CA LEU A 91 23.06 -31.51 -1.09
C LEU A 91 23.96 -31.79 -2.29
N SER A 92 25.13 -31.14 -2.38
CA SER A 92 26.12 -31.41 -3.43
C SER A 92 26.94 -32.67 -3.16
N LYS A 93 27.07 -33.11 -1.89
CA LYS A 93 27.68 -34.40 -1.53
C LYS A 93 26.71 -35.53 -1.87
N GLN A 94 26.75 -35.99 -3.12
CA GLN A 94 25.96 -37.12 -3.57
C GLN A 94 26.74 -38.43 -3.31
N GLU A 95 26.31 -39.16 -2.29
CA GLU A 95 26.86 -40.47 -1.93
C GLU A 95 26.16 -41.57 -2.76
N TYR A 96 26.96 -42.42 -3.39
CA TYR A 96 26.49 -43.56 -4.17
C TYR A 96 26.94 -44.86 -3.49
N ASP A 97 25.97 -45.70 -3.13
CA ASP A 97 26.21 -47.03 -2.58
C ASP A 97 26.40 -48.04 -3.73
N LEU A 98 27.60 -48.61 -3.82
CA LEU A 98 27.93 -49.73 -4.71
C LEU A 98 28.06 -51.02 -3.89
N GLU A 99 28.06 -52.18 -4.54
CA GLU A 99 28.23 -53.50 -3.89
C GLU A 99 29.62 -53.60 -3.21
N GLY A 100 29.68 -53.15 -1.95
CA GLY A 100 30.84 -53.26 -1.05
C GLY A 100 31.45 -51.93 -0.56
N HIS A 101 31.23 -50.82 -1.27
CA HIS A 101 31.88 -49.53 -0.96
C HIS A 101 30.97 -48.33 -1.28
N THR A 102 31.13 -47.23 -0.54
CA THR A 102 30.41 -45.97 -0.76
C THR A 102 31.35 -44.93 -1.37
N VAL A 103 30.91 -44.25 -2.43
CA VAL A 103 31.70 -43.23 -3.14
C VAL A 103 30.96 -41.91 -3.15
N SER A 104 31.61 -40.83 -2.71
CA SER A 104 31.11 -39.46 -2.79
C SER A 104 31.73 -38.75 -4.00
N ILE A 105 30.91 -38.30 -4.95
CA ILE A 105 31.38 -37.53 -6.11
C ILE A 105 31.35 -36.05 -5.73
N LEU A 106 32.51 -35.39 -5.73
CA LEU A 106 32.65 -33.96 -5.42
C LEU A 106 33.14 -33.23 -6.68
N GLU A 107 32.32 -32.37 -7.25
CA GLU A 107 32.70 -31.54 -8.40
C GLU A 107 33.67 -30.44 -7.95
N LEU A 108 34.94 -30.57 -8.32
CA LEU A 108 35.96 -29.56 -8.05
C LEU A 108 36.08 -28.62 -9.24
N ASN A 109 35.87 -27.32 -9.01
CA ASN A 109 36.15 -26.31 -10.01
C ASN A 109 37.67 -26.14 -10.18
N VAL A 110 38.12 -26.04 -11.44
CA VAL A 110 39.54 -25.91 -11.79
C VAL A 110 40.19 -24.68 -11.12
N THR A 111 39.39 -23.65 -10.85
CA THR A 111 39.78 -22.43 -10.12
C THR A 111 40.16 -22.68 -8.66
N ASP A 112 39.45 -23.57 -7.96
CA ASP A 112 39.72 -23.89 -6.56
C ASP A 112 40.95 -24.81 -6.43
N LEU A 113 41.16 -25.68 -7.43
CA LEU A 113 42.34 -26.52 -7.57
C LEU A 113 43.60 -25.72 -7.91
N ALA A 114 43.45 -24.64 -8.69
CA ALA A 114 44.57 -23.83 -9.14
C ALA A 114 45.17 -22.91 -8.06
N GLY A 115 44.39 -22.56 -7.02
CA GLY A 115 44.81 -21.59 -6.00
C GLY A 115 45.43 -20.32 -6.59
N ASP A 116 46.33 -19.67 -5.84
CA ASP A 116 47.09 -18.47 -6.27
C ASP A 116 48.09 -18.73 -7.43
N ARG A 117 48.11 -19.92 -8.04
CA ARG A 117 49.05 -20.28 -9.13
C ARG A 117 48.45 -20.08 -10.52
N TRP A 118 47.26 -19.50 -10.64
CA TRP A 118 46.64 -19.19 -11.93
C TRP A 118 47.09 -17.81 -12.43
N ILE A 119 48.00 -17.78 -13.40
CA ILE A 119 48.44 -16.57 -14.09
C ILE A 119 47.29 -16.17 -15.04
N GLY A 120 46.60 -15.06 -14.74
CA GLY A 120 45.30 -14.67 -15.29
C GLY A 120 45.16 -14.58 -16.82
N GLU A 121 43.90 -14.47 -17.27
CA GLU A 121 43.53 -14.36 -18.69
C GLU A 121 44.05 -13.05 -19.32
N ASN A 122 44.85 -13.17 -20.39
CA ASN A 122 45.31 -12.02 -21.18
C ASN A 122 44.12 -11.37 -21.92
N LYS A 123 43.69 -10.18 -21.47
CA LYS A 123 42.69 -9.36 -22.18
C LYS A 123 43.38 -8.17 -22.87
N ILE A 124 43.18 -8.07 -24.17
CA ILE A 124 43.68 -6.97 -25.01
C ILE A 124 42.68 -5.81 -24.91
N ALA A 125 43.16 -4.61 -24.58
CA ALA A 125 42.36 -3.40 -24.48
C ALA A 125 42.39 -2.62 -25.81
N GLU A 126 41.31 -2.68 -26.60
CA GLU A 126 41.12 -1.78 -27.73
C GLU A 126 40.51 -0.46 -27.26
N LYS A 127 41.27 0.64 -27.43
CA LYS A 127 40.80 2.01 -27.23
C LYS A 127 39.88 2.40 -28.40
N LYS A 128 38.64 2.79 -28.12
CA LYS A 128 37.79 3.51 -29.07
C LYS A 128 37.89 5.01 -28.77
N GLU A 129 38.31 5.77 -29.78
CA GLU A 129 38.33 7.23 -29.78
C GLU A 129 36.90 7.79 -29.89
N GLU A 130 36.67 8.88 -29.16
CA GLU A 130 35.42 9.63 -29.08
C GLU A 130 35.37 10.66 -30.22
N GLU A 131 34.30 10.66 -31.01
CA GLU A 131 33.93 11.79 -31.86
C GLU A 131 32.89 12.64 -31.12
N GLN A 132 33.27 13.88 -30.82
CA GLN A 132 32.38 14.98 -30.42
C GLN A 132 31.79 15.60 -31.68
N ASP A 133 30.49 15.90 -31.66
CA ASP A 133 29.89 16.80 -32.63
C ASP A 133 28.95 17.78 -31.93
N ASP A 134 29.10 19.04 -32.35
CA ASP A 134 28.62 20.27 -31.73
C ASP A 134 27.24 20.73 -32.30
N GLN A 135 26.72 21.81 -31.69
CA GLN A 135 25.66 22.75 -32.16
C GLN A 135 24.24 22.49 -31.61
N SER A 136 23.73 23.27 -30.65
CA SER A 136 23.33 24.70 -30.61
C SER A 136 21.95 24.96 -31.21
N GLU A 137 20.99 25.43 -30.39
CA GLU A 137 19.95 26.37 -30.83
C GLU A 137 19.31 27.09 -29.63
N HIS A 138 19.06 28.38 -29.84
CA HIS A 138 18.79 29.42 -28.86
C HIS A 138 17.28 29.68 -28.79
N SER A 139 16.73 29.93 -27.60
CA SER A 139 15.51 30.74 -27.49
C SER A 139 15.48 31.50 -26.18
N ASN A 140 15.67 32.82 -26.31
CA ASN A 140 15.50 33.80 -25.27
C ASN A 140 14.01 33.91 -24.93
N ASN A 141 13.70 33.98 -23.63
CA ASN A 141 12.48 34.64 -23.21
C ASN A 141 12.75 35.38 -21.90
N ASP A 142 12.85 36.70 -22.01
CA ASP A 142 12.87 37.63 -20.90
C ASP A 142 11.61 37.48 -20.04
N ASN A 143 11.76 37.55 -18.71
CA ASN A 143 11.17 38.61 -17.89
C ASN A 143 11.10 38.23 -16.39
N ASN A 144 11.84 39.01 -15.58
CA ASN A 144 11.63 39.37 -14.17
C ASN A 144 11.72 38.26 -13.10
N GLU A 145 12.95 37.97 -12.66
CA GLU A 145 13.26 37.16 -11.48
C GLU A 145 13.08 37.98 -10.18
N ILE A 146 12.07 37.62 -9.39
CA ILE A 146 11.88 38.15 -8.03
C ILE A 146 12.79 37.36 -7.08
N VAL A 147 13.75 38.05 -6.46
CA VAL A 147 14.70 37.48 -5.49
C VAL A 147 13.95 36.77 -4.36
N GLY A 148 14.17 35.46 -4.21
CA GLY A 148 13.63 34.62 -3.13
C GLY A 148 12.52 33.62 -3.52
N MET A 149 12.09 33.60 -4.79
CA MET A 149 11.06 32.66 -5.28
C MET A 149 11.55 31.72 -6.39
N SER A 150 12.87 31.62 -6.58
CA SER A 150 13.47 30.73 -7.57
C SER A 150 13.16 29.27 -7.24
N LEU A 151 12.37 28.64 -8.13
CA LEU A 151 12.21 27.20 -8.14
C LEU A 151 13.57 26.61 -8.54
N LYS A 152 14.32 26.09 -7.57
CA LYS A 152 15.34 25.09 -7.87
C LYS A 152 14.62 23.90 -8.48
N GLU A 153 14.57 23.87 -9.80
CA GLU A 153 14.23 22.68 -10.56
C GLU A 153 15.18 21.59 -10.09
N LYS A 154 14.66 20.69 -9.27
CA LYS A 154 15.35 19.43 -9.00
C LYS A 154 15.40 18.72 -10.33
N GLN A 155 16.53 18.84 -11.01
CA GLN A 155 16.93 17.92 -12.07
C GLN A 155 16.71 16.52 -11.51
N LYS A 156 15.60 15.89 -11.91
CA LYS A 156 15.42 14.47 -11.71
C LYS A 156 16.40 13.87 -12.68
N ASN A 157 17.58 13.53 -12.18
CA ASN A 157 18.42 12.55 -12.84
C ASN A 157 17.57 11.29 -12.92
N LEU A 158 16.92 11.11 -14.07
CA LEU A 158 16.43 9.83 -14.55
C LEU A 158 17.68 8.99 -14.75
N THR A 159 18.20 8.46 -13.65
CA THR A 159 19.07 7.31 -13.69
C THR A 159 18.23 6.25 -14.36
N GLN A 160 18.50 6.01 -15.64
CA GLN A 160 18.01 4.86 -16.36
C GLN A 160 18.43 3.65 -15.52
N GLN A 161 17.48 3.12 -14.74
CA GLN A 161 17.68 1.86 -14.04
C GLN A 161 17.66 0.81 -15.14
N LYS A 162 18.85 0.55 -15.73
CA LYS A 162 19.15 -0.75 -16.32
C LYS A 162 18.66 -1.80 -15.30
N PRO A 163 17.93 -2.84 -15.71
CA PRO A 163 17.64 -3.95 -14.81
C PRO A 163 19.00 -4.54 -14.47
N LYS A 164 19.52 -4.20 -13.29
CA LYS A 164 20.66 -4.93 -12.75
C LYS A 164 20.16 -6.35 -12.59
N SER A 165 20.72 -7.24 -13.40
CA SER A 165 20.71 -8.68 -13.20
C SER A 165 20.90 -9.01 -11.73
N ASP A 166 20.23 -10.07 -11.31
CA ASP A 166 20.14 -10.61 -9.96
C ASP A 166 21.51 -10.98 -9.36
N ASP A 167 22.32 -9.97 -9.01
CA ASP A 167 23.40 -10.18 -8.07
C ASP A 167 22.75 -10.21 -6.69
N GLN A 168 22.49 -11.43 -6.22
CA GLN A 168 22.03 -11.75 -4.87
C GLN A 168 23.08 -11.36 -3.83
N GLN A 169 23.40 -10.08 -3.71
CA GLN A 169 24.10 -9.57 -2.55
C GLN A 169 23.26 -9.93 -1.34
N ILE A 170 23.83 -10.70 -0.42
CA ILE A 170 23.17 -11.21 0.79
C ILE A 170 22.78 -9.99 1.64
N LYS A 171 21.61 -9.40 1.34
CA LYS A 171 21.07 -8.26 2.08
C LYS A 171 20.95 -8.70 3.53
N SER A 172 21.51 -7.94 4.46
CA SER A 172 21.43 -8.25 5.89
C SER A 172 19.96 -8.48 6.29
N SER A 173 19.69 -9.34 7.28
CA SER A 173 18.32 -9.62 7.73
C SER A 173 17.53 -8.33 8.09
N LYS A 174 18.26 -7.29 8.55
CA LYS A 174 17.73 -5.95 8.83
C LYS A 174 17.32 -5.21 7.56
N GLU A 175 18.08 -5.34 6.49
CA GLU A 175 17.81 -4.69 5.20
C GLU A 175 16.61 -5.31 4.49
N ILE A 176 16.48 -6.64 4.49
CA ILE A 176 15.30 -7.33 3.97
C ILE A 176 14.04 -6.84 4.70
N LYS A 177 14.09 -6.76 6.03
CA LYS A 177 12.97 -6.23 6.83
C LYS A 177 12.65 -4.78 6.45
N ARG A 178 13.66 -3.93 6.22
CA ARG A 178 13.46 -2.54 5.78
C ARG A 178 12.86 -2.47 4.38
N GLU A 179 13.29 -3.31 3.46
CA GLU A 179 12.81 -3.34 2.07
C GLU A 179 11.36 -3.82 2.00
N ILE A 180 11.00 -4.87 2.73
CA ILE A 180 9.62 -5.34 2.87
C ILE A 180 8.75 -4.25 3.51
N LYS A 181 9.23 -3.55 4.54
CA LYS A 181 8.51 -2.40 5.12
C LYS A 181 8.29 -1.26 4.11
N LYS A 182 9.29 -0.94 3.28
CA LYS A 182 9.16 0.06 2.21
C LYS A 182 8.14 -0.39 1.16
N ALA A 183 8.22 -1.64 0.71
CA ALA A 183 7.29 -2.21 -0.26
C ALA A 183 5.84 -2.23 0.26
N THR A 184 5.63 -2.68 1.50
CA THR A 184 4.32 -2.69 2.14
C THR A 184 3.75 -1.29 2.31
N LEU A 185 4.57 -0.30 2.69
CA LEU A 185 4.13 1.10 2.77
C LEU A 185 3.70 1.64 1.40
N LYS A 186 4.42 1.29 0.31
CA LYS A 186 4.03 1.63 -1.05
C LYS A 186 2.68 0.98 -1.41
N GLN A 187 2.46 -0.29 -1.07
CA GLN A 187 1.19 -0.99 -1.29
C GLN A 187 0.04 -0.33 -0.51
N ILE A 188 0.24 0.01 0.76
CA ILE A 188 -0.77 0.71 1.58
C ILE A 188 -1.17 2.04 0.93
N LYS A 189 -0.19 2.84 0.47
CA LYS A 189 -0.44 4.12 -0.20
C LYS A 189 -1.18 3.98 -1.53
N LYS A 190 -1.00 2.86 -2.24
CA LYS A 190 -1.71 2.56 -3.49
C LYS A 190 -3.14 2.06 -3.28
N SER A 191 -3.49 1.57 -2.08
CA SER A 191 -4.82 1.02 -1.82
C SER A 191 -5.94 2.08 -1.98
N LYS A 192 -7.04 1.69 -2.63
CA LYS A 192 -8.18 2.58 -2.92
C LYS A 192 -8.82 3.11 -1.63
N ALA A 193 -8.98 2.27 -0.61
CA ALA A 193 -9.53 2.67 0.69
C ALA A 193 -8.65 3.72 1.40
N PHE A 194 -7.32 3.57 1.34
CA PHE A 194 -6.39 4.55 1.93
C PHE A 194 -6.43 5.89 1.18
N GLN A 195 -6.43 5.85 -0.16
CA GLN A 195 -6.56 7.06 -0.98
C GLN A 195 -7.87 7.79 -0.74
N GLN A 196 -8.99 7.06 -0.63
CA GLN A 196 -10.28 7.65 -0.29
C GLN A 196 -10.25 8.33 1.08
N LYS A 197 -9.67 7.67 2.11
CA LYS A 197 -9.48 8.27 3.43
C LYS A 197 -8.66 9.56 3.34
N GLN A 198 -7.53 9.54 2.63
CA GLN A 198 -6.65 10.69 2.47
C GLN A 198 -7.35 11.85 1.77
N ARG A 199 -8.13 11.60 0.71
CA ARG A 199 -8.93 12.62 0.02
C ARG A 199 -9.96 13.27 0.95
N LEU A 200 -10.67 12.46 1.75
CA LEU A 200 -11.65 12.99 2.72
C LEU A 200 -10.96 13.87 3.78
N GLU A 201 -9.79 13.47 4.25
CA GLU A 201 -8.99 14.23 5.21
C GLU A 201 -8.46 15.53 4.62
N GLN A 202 -7.93 15.50 3.40
CA GLN A 202 -7.50 16.71 2.67
C GLN A 202 -8.65 17.70 2.48
N GLN A 203 -9.86 17.22 2.10
CA GLN A 203 -11.02 18.08 1.98
C GLN A 203 -11.43 18.70 3.32
N LYS A 204 -11.37 17.94 4.42
CA LYS A 204 -11.62 18.47 5.77
C LYS A 204 -10.60 19.53 6.15
N ASN A 205 -9.31 19.26 5.93
CA ASN A 205 -8.22 20.17 6.25
C ASN A 205 -8.31 21.46 5.43
N LYS A 206 -8.63 21.37 4.14
CA LYS A 206 -8.86 22.54 3.27
C LYS A 206 -10.03 23.40 3.77
N LYS A 207 -11.12 22.78 4.21
CA LYS A 207 -12.28 23.50 4.78
C LYS A 207 -11.92 24.18 6.10
N GLN A 208 -11.21 23.48 7.00
CA GLN A 208 -10.77 24.04 8.27
C GLN A 208 -9.78 25.18 8.08
N SER A 209 -8.80 25.03 7.18
CA SER A 209 -7.85 26.09 6.82
C SER A 209 -8.58 27.34 6.32
N ARG A 210 -9.53 27.19 5.37
CA ARG A 210 -10.36 28.31 4.88
C ARG A 210 -11.14 29.00 6.00
N GLN A 211 -11.75 28.23 6.90
CA GLN A 211 -12.47 28.78 8.05
C GLN A 211 -11.54 29.55 9.00
N LYS A 212 -10.35 29.01 9.30
CA LYS A 212 -9.34 29.67 10.13
C LYS A 212 -8.88 30.99 9.51
N LEU A 213 -8.55 31.00 8.21
CA LEU A 213 -8.16 32.21 7.49
C LEU A 213 -9.25 33.27 7.52
N HIS A 214 -10.49 32.88 7.20
CA HIS A 214 -11.63 33.78 7.24
C HIS A 214 -11.91 34.32 8.65
N ASN A 215 -11.79 33.50 9.69
CA ASN A 215 -11.93 33.94 11.07
C ASN A 215 -10.81 34.91 11.47
N ALA A 216 -9.56 34.65 11.07
CA ALA A 216 -8.44 35.55 11.30
C ALA A 216 -8.66 36.91 10.60
N GLN A 217 -9.07 36.90 9.33
CA GLN A 217 -9.42 38.13 8.60
C GLN A 217 -10.53 38.91 9.29
N LYS A 218 -11.59 38.24 9.77
CA LYS A 218 -12.67 38.88 10.53
C LYS A 218 -12.16 39.57 11.80
N VAL A 219 -11.24 38.93 12.53
CA VAL A 219 -10.63 39.52 13.73
C VAL A 219 -9.78 40.74 13.36
N MET A 220 -8.95 40.65 12.32
CA MET A 220 -8.14 41.79 11.86
C MET A 220 -9.00 42.97 11.39
N HIS A 221 -10.06 42.72 10.63
CA HIS A 221 -10.99 43.78 10.21
C HIS A 221 -11.70 44.43 11.40
N LYS A 222 -12.07 43.67 12.43
CA LYS A 222 -12.63 44.23 13.68
C LYS A 222 -11.60 45.11 14.39
N HIS A 223 -10.36 44.65 14.52
CA HIS A 223 -9.29 45.41 15.18
C HIS A 223 -8.96 46.71 14.43
N GLY A 224 -8.86 46.66 13.10
CA GLY A 224 -8.64 47.85 12.27
C GLY A 224 -9.78 48.87 12.34
N LYS A 225 -11.04 48.42 12.45
CA LYS A 225 -12.19 49.32 12.68
C LYS A 225 -12.13 49.98 14.05
N HIS A 226 -11.72 49.27 15.10
CA HIS A 226 -11.54 49.84 16.44
C HIS A 226 -10.41 50.88 16.48
N ILE A 227 -9.28 50.62 15.81
CA ILE A 227 -8.15 51.57 15.75
C ILE A 227 -8.56 52.85 15.01
N LYS A 228 -9.20 52.73 13.84
CA LYS A 228 -9.69 53.89 13.06
C LYS A 228 -10.74 54.74 13.79
N LYS A 229 -11.49 54.15 14.73
CA LYS A 229 -12.44 54.90 15.58
C LYS A 229 -11.71 55.64 16.70
N LYS A 230 -10.63 55.08 17.26
CA LYS A 230 -9.83 55.72 18.31
C LYS A 230 -8.97 56.88 17.79
N THR A 231 -8.56 56.85 16.52
CA THR A 231 -7.75 57.92 15.90
C THR A 231 -8.58 59.06 15.28
N LYS A 232 -9.91 59.02 15.42
CA LYS A 232 -10.83 60.05 14.88
C LYS A 232 -11.43 60.95 15.98
N HIS A 233 -11.02 60.74 17.23
CA HIS A 233 -11.24 61.61 18.36
C HIS A 233 -9.90 62.20 18.78
#